data_AF-A0A261EV66-F1
#
_entry.id   AF-A0A261EV66-F1
#
_cell.length_a   1.000
_cell.length_b   1.000
_cell.length_c   1.000
_cell.angle_alpha   90.00
_cell.angle_beta   90.00
_cell.angle_gamma   90.00
#
_symmetry.space_group_name_H-M   'P 1'
#
loop_
_entity.id
_entity.type
_entity.pdbx_description
1 polymer ?
#
loop_
_entity_poly.entity_id
_entity_poly.type
_entity_poly.pdbx_seq_one_letter_code
_entity_poly.pdbx_strand_id
1 'polypeptide(L)'
;MRATGAGFASGQRFARPAQLDPALMDHMSGGLDPQQLSDMSHATAASLLDRVHHTADPEVVRRTLNLVETEGVDLVAELWSHSDSDTLPGILWRLYMLRTWMQRNDDALSRIWRVGEPAAGPASVVAGIDEAPTAQDIANTADSILSGAFTGDFAMALERAGAFCDVIARALISMKRGESTAQSLHRTAKDFTVAAKLWREGRLD
;
A
#
# COMPACT_ATOMS: atom_id res chain seq x y z
N MET A 1 -36.47 12.57 -80.44
CA MET A 1 -37.24 11.46 -79.85
C MET A 1 -36.39 10.84 -78.74
N ARG A 2 -37.01 10.58 -77.58
CA ARG A 2 -36.52 10.01 -76.30
C ARG A 2 -35.34 9.02 -76.37
N ALA A 3 -34.32 9.19 -75.49
CA ALA A 3 -34.00 8.41 -74.26
C ALA A 3 -33.44 6.99 -74.54
N THR A 4 -32.41 6.43 -73.87
CA THR A 4 -32.24 6.13 -72.43
C THR A 4 -30.83 5.51 -72.24
N GLY A 5 -30.01 5.90 -71.25
CA GLY A 5 -29.66 5.12 -70.02
C GLY A 5 -28.51 4.10 -70.25
N ALA A 6 -27.55 3.80 -69.38
CA ALA A 6 -27.15 4.12 -68.00
C ALA A 6 -25.61 3.81 -67.95
N GLY A 7 -24.72 4.51 -67.24
CA GLY A 7 -24.67 4.74 -65.80
C GLY A 7 -24.24 3.46 -65.07
N PHE A 8 -23.01 3.38 -64.52
CA PHE A 8 -22.62 2.80 -63.21
C PHE A 8 -21.09 2.76 -63.06
N ALA A 9 -20.56 3.51 -62.07
CA ALA A 9 -19.54 3.07 -61.10
C ALA A 9 -19.13 4.25 -60.22
N SER A 10 -19.71 4.31 -59.03
CA SER A 10 -19.45 5.23 -57.93
C SER A 10 -18.15 4.85 -57.22
N GLY A 11 -17.16 5.75 -57.20
CA GLY A 11 -16.03 5.68 -56.28
C GLY A 11 -16.40 6.27 -54.93
N GLN A 12 -16.61 5.44 -53.91
CA GLN A 12 -16.65 5.89 -52.52
C GLN A 12 -15.22 6.28 -52.09
N ARG A 13 -14.97 7.58 -51.96
CA ARG A 13 -13.79 8.06 -51.22
C ARG A 13 -14.06 7.82 -49.74
N PHE A 14 -13.28 6.95 -49.11
CA PHE A 14 -13.29 6.80 -47.65
C PHE A 14 -12.93 8.14 -47.01
N ALA A 15 -13.81 8.66 -46.15
CA ALA A 15 -13.53 9.86 -45.37
C ALA A 15 -12.38 9.54 -44.41
N ARG A 16 -11.30 10.32 -44.49
CA ARG A 16 -10.24 10.30 -43.49
C ARG A 16 -10.88 10.69 -42.14
N PRO A 17 -10.63 9.96 -41.03
CA PRO A 17 -11.15 10.36 -39.73
C PRO A 17 -10.76 11.81 -39.46
N ALA A 18 -11.74 12.66 -39.14
CA ALA A 18 -11.45 14.01 -38.68
C ALA A 18 -10.55 13.87 -37.46
N GLN A 19 -9.36 14.46 -37.51
CA GLN A 19 -8.50 14.52 -36.32
C GLN A 19 -9.29 15.26 -35.25
N LEU A 20 -9.49 14.58 -34.12
CA LEU A 20 -10.15 15.14 -32.96
C LEU A 20 -9.42 16.41 -32.54
N ASP A 21 -10.18 17.45 -32.19
CA ASP A 21 -9.66 18.74 -31.76
C ASP A 21 -8.68 18.52 -30.58
N PRO A 22 -7.45 19.09 -30.63
CA PRO A 22 -6.49 19.02 -29.52
C PRO A 22 -7.08 19.43 -28.16
N ALA A 23 -8.02 20.39 -28.13
CA ALA A 23 -8.69 20.80 -26.89
C ALA A 23 -9.61 19.71 -26.32
N LEU A 24 -10.16 18.85 -27.17
CA LEU A 24 -10.96 17.69 -26.75
C LEU A 24 -10.06 16.54 -26.29
N MET A 25 -8.85 16.40 -26.86
CA MET A 25 -7.86 15.42 -26.41
C MET A 25 -7.26 15.76 -25.04
N ASP A 26 -7.11 17.04 -24.72
CA ASP A 26 -6.68 17.49 -23.39
C ASP A 26 -7.72 17.16 -22.31
N HIS A 27 -9.02 17.25 -22.65
CA HIS A 27 -10.10 16.81 -21.76
C HIS A 27 -10.25 15.29 -21.65
N MET A 28 -9.81 14.54 -22.66
CA MET A 28 -9.79 13.06 -22.61
C MET A 28 -8.54 12.49 -21.93
N SER A 29 -7.50 13.31 -21.72
CA SER A 29 -6.29 12.97 -20.97
C SER A 29 -6.39 13.32 -19.47
N GLY A 30 -7.58 13.74 -19.02
CA GLY A 30 -7.84 14.32 -17.71
C GLY A 30 -7.76 13.33 -16.55
N GLY A 31 -6.55 12.94 -16.18
CA GLY A 31 -6.24 12.59 -14.79
C GLY A 31 -6.32 13.84 -13.91
N LEU A 32 -6.43 13.66 -12.59
CA LEU A 32 -6.24 14.76 -11.64
C LEU A 32 -4.86 15.39 -11.83
N ASP A 33 -4.75 16.71 -11.64
CA ASP A 33 -3.47 17.41 -11.58
C ASP A 33 -2.57 16.75 -10.51
N PRO A 34 -1.27 16.47 -10.79
CA PRO A 34 -0.36 15.86 -9.82
C PRO A 34 -0.35 16.53 -8.44
N GLN A 35 -0.47 17.86 -8.38
CA GLN A 35 -0.53 18.56 -7.09
C GLN A 35 -1.82 18.24 -6.33
N GLN A 36 -2.96 18.22 -7.02
CA GLN A 36 -4.25 17.86 -6.42
C GLN A 36 -4.27 16.40 -5.94
N LEU A 37 -3.64 15.49 -6.68
CA LEU A 37 -3.51 14.09 -6.29
C LEU A 37 -2.66 13.95 -5.02
N SER A 38 -1.56 14.71 -4.93
CA SER A 38 -0.71 14.77 -3.75
C SER A 38 -1.49 15.31 -2.54
N ASP A 39 -2.12 16.48 -2.67
CA ASP A 39 -2.91 17.10 -1.59
C ASP A 39 -4.01 16.17 -1.09
N MET A 40 -4.69 15.46 -2.00
CA MET A 40 -5.71 14.47 -1.65
C MET A 40 -5.13 13.25 -0.93
N SER A 41 -3.94 12.79 -1.34
CA SER A 41 -3.25 11.68 -0.67
C SER A 41 -2.88 12.03 0.77
N HIS A 42 -2.30 13.21 0.98
CA HIS A 42 -1.97 13.71 2.33
C HIS A 42 -3.23 13.96 3.17
N ALA A 43 -4.25 14.60 2.61
CA ALA A 43 -5.49 14.88 3.33
C ALA A 43 -6.21 13.58 3.77
N THR A 44 -6.26 12.56 2.90
CA THR A 44 -6.88 11.27 3.22
C THR A 44 -6.09 10.48 4.24
N ALA A 45 -4.76 10.44 4.13
CA ALA A 45 -3.86 9.82 5.11
C ALA A 45 -4.01 10.44 6.50
N ALA A 46 -3.89 11.77 6.59
CA ALA A 46 -4.04 12.51 7.83
C ALA A 46 -5.44 12.32 8.43
N SER A 47 -6.50 12.42 7.63
CA SER A 47 -7.88 12.27 8.10
C SER A 47 -8.17 10.87 8.65
N LEU A 48 -7.61 9.82 8.02
CA LEU A 48 -7.82 8.44 8.49
C LEU A 48 -7.12 8.17 9.83
N LEU A 49 -5.92 8.71 10.03
CA LEU A 49 -5.21 8.62 11.32
C LEU A 49 -5.87 9.51 12.39
N ASP A 50 -6.18 10.76 12.06
CA ASP A 50 -6.74 11.75 13.00
C ASP A 50 -8.14 11.38 13.49
N ARG A 51 -9.02 10.92 12.58
CA ARG A 51 -10.39 10.51 12.91
C ARG A 51 -10.41 9.34 13.88
N VAL A 52 -9.41 8.45 13.86
CA VAL A 52 -9.36 7.30 14.76
C VAL A 52 -8.68 7.65 16.09
N HIS A 53 -7.68 8.54 16.09
CA HIS A 53 -7.12 9.10 17.33
C HIS A 53 -8.16 9.86 18.16
N HIS A 54 -9.12 10.54 17.52
CA HIS A 54 -10.13 11.35 18.20
C HIS A 54 -11.50 10.67 18.35
N THR A 55 -11.74 9.51 17.74
CA THR A 55 -12.99 8.75 17.88
C THR A 55 -12.80 7.60 18.85
N ALA A 56 -13.29 7.76 20.08
CA ALA A 56 -13.28 6.73 21.12
C ALA A 56 -14.40 5.66 20.96
N ASP A 57 -15.00 5.51 19.78
CA ASP A 57 -16.07 4.53 19.51
C ASP A 57 -15.51 3.30 18.76
N PRO A 58 -15.35 2.15 19.45
CA PRO A 58 -14.84 0.92 18.86
C PRO A 58 -15.68 0.41 17.67
N GLU A 59 -16.98 0.71 17.62
CA GLU A 59 -17.84 0.28 16.51
C GLU A 59 -17.62 1.11 15.25
N VAL A 60 -17.32 2.41 15.37
CA VAL A 60 -16.95 3.26 14.23
C VAL A 60 -15.59 2.85 13.69
N VAL A 61 -14.63 2.58 14.57
CA VAL A 61 -13.33 2.03 14.20
C VAL A 61 -13.49 0.70 13.47
N ARG A 62 -14.23 -0.24 14.05
CA ARG A 62 -14.48 -1.55 13.44
C ARG A 62 -15.20 -1.42 12.10
N ARG A 63 -16.16 -0.50 11.95
CA ARG A 63 -16.84 -0.25 10.67
C ARG A 63 -15.93 0.43 9.66
N THR A 64 -15.12 1.41 10.05
CA THR A 64 -14.15 2.05 9.16
C THR A 64 -13.13 1.02 8.69
N LEU A 65 -12.56 0.22 9.61
CA LEU A 65 -11.66 -0.88 9.27
C LEU A 65 -12.33 -1.94 8.39
N ASN A 66 -13.58 -2.34 8.65
CA ASN A 66 -14.30 -3.28 7.78
C ASN A 66 -14.59 -2.67 6.40
N LEU A 67 -14.99 -1.39 6.31
CA LEU A 67 -15.25 -0.73 5.04
C LEU A 67 -13.97 -0.60 4.21
N VAL A 68 -12.89 -0.26 4.91
CA VAL A 68 -11.52 -0.24 4.40
C VAL A 68 -11.13 -1.67 3.95
N GLU A 69 -11.33 -2.72 4.74
CA GLU A 69 -11.04 -4.11 4.38
C GLU A 69 -11.92 -4.68 3.25
N THR A 70 -13.16 -4.21 3.09
CA THR A 70 -14.13 -4.80 2.14
C THR A 70 -14.13 -4.09 0.78
N GLU A 71 -14.00 -2.76 0.75
CA GLU A 71 -14.07 -1.98 -0.51
C GLU A 71 -13.13 -0.74 -0.55
N GLY A 72 -12.45 -0.38 0.56
CA GLY A 72 -11.86 0.96 0.73
C GLY A 72 -10.33 1.09 0.85
N VAL A 73 -9.60 0.09 1.38
CA VAL A 73 -8.13 0.17 1.47
C VAL A 73 -7.61 0.22 0.06
N ASP A 74 -8.02 -0.68 -0.83
CA ASP A 74 -7.39 -0.80 -2.15
C ASP A 74 -7.44 0.52 -2.94
N LEU A 75 -8.55 1.25 -2.88
CA LEU A 75 -8.69 2.53 -3.58
C LEU A 75 -7.84 3.64 -2.93
N VAL A 76 -7.85 3.76 -1.60
CA VAL A 76 -7.08 4.78 -0.88
C VAL A 76 -5.58 4.46 -0.92
N ALA A 77 -5.24 3.17 -0.90
CA ALA A 77 -3.89 2.67 -1.00
C ALA A 77 -3.36 2.86 -2.43
N GLU A 78 -4.18 2.64 -3.45
CA GLU A 78 -3.85 3.02 -4.84
C GLU A 78 -3.58 4.53 -4.97
N LEU A 79 -4.38 5.37 -4.33
CA LEU A 79 -4.13 6.81 -4.25
C LEU A 79 -2.75 7.10 -3.61
N TRP A 80 -2.46 6.51 -2.45
CA TRP A 80 -1.18 6.69 -1.75
C TRP A 80 0.03 6.08 -2.46
N SER A 81 -0.17 5.13 -3.38
CA SER A 81 0.92 4.47 -4.09
C SER A 81 1.77 5.42 -4.95
N HIS A 82 1.24 6.61 -5.24
CA HIS A 82 1.91 7.67 -5.99
C HIS A 82 2.70 8.63 -5.10
N SER A 83 2.61 8.52 -3.77
CA SER A 83 3.28 9.40 -2.83
C SER A 83 4.75 9.03 -2.62
N ASP A 84 5.56 10.04 -2.31
CA ASP A 84 6.97 9.86 -2.00
C ASP A 84 7.17 8.99 -0.75
N SER A 85 8.29 8.27 -0.71
CA SER A 85 8.48 7.15 0.21
C SER A 85 8.54 7.50 1.69
N ASP A 86 8.95 8.73 1.97
CA ASP A 86 9.19 9.31 3.28
C ASP A 86 8.03 10.18 3.77
N THR A 87 6.95 10.27 3.00
CA THR A 87 5.69 10.94 3.38
C THR A 87 4.76 10.00 4.13
N LEU A 88 3.82 10.55 4.90
CA LEU A 88 2.77 9.82 5.60
C LEU A 88 1.97 8.87 4.68
N PRO A 89 1.39 9.32 3.55
CA PRO A 89 0.70 8.41 2.63
C PRO A 89 1.65 7.33 2.08
N GLY A 90 2.89 7.67 1.73
CA GLY A 90 3.87 6.69 1.25
C GLY A 90 4.25 5.62 2.27
N ILE A 91 4.28 5.98 3.56
CA ILE A 91 4.51 5.04 4.66
C ILE A 91 3.30 4.15 4.90
N LEU A 92 2.09 4.70 4.88
CA LEU A 92 0.85 3.93 4.99
C LEU A 92 0.68 2.92 3.85
N TRP A 93 1.02 3.32 2.62
CA TRP A 93 1.04 2.41 1.47
C TRP A 93 2.00 1.23 1.68
N ARG A 94 3.23 1.50 2.13
CA ARG A 94 4.21 0.43 2.44
C ARG A 94 3.71 -0.50 3.52
N LEU A 95 3.09 0.03 4.57
CA LEU A 95 2.53 -0.76 5.65
C LEU A 95 1.40 -1.66 5.14
N TYR A 96 0.53 -1.14 4.27
CA TYR A 96 -0.52 -1.94 3.62
C TYR A 96 0.05 -3.04 2.72
N MET A 97 1.07 -2.73 1.93
CA MET A 97 1.75 -3.70 1.08
C MET A 97 2.45 -4.79 1.88
N LEU A 98 3.08 -4.44 3.01
CA LEU A 98 3.65 -5.42 3.93
C LEU A 98 2.58 -6.35 4.48
N ARG A 99 1.46 -5.81 4.97
CA ARG A 99 0.34 -6.59 5.50
C ARG A 99 -0.22 -7.57 4.45
N THR A 100 -0.45 -7.07 3.23
CA THR A 100 -0.92 -7.89 2.11
C THR A 100 0.08 -8.98 1.74
N TRP A 101 1.38 -8.67 1.73
CA TRP A 101 2.43 -9.66 1.47
C TRP A 101 2.50 -10.72 2.56
N MET A 102 2.39 -10.32 3.84
CA MET A 102 2.39 -11.23 4.97
C MET A 102 1.23 -12.22 4.90
N GLN A 103 0.00 -11.74 4.65
CA GLN A 103 -1.17 -12.61 4.52
C GLN A 103 -1.05 -13.61 3.37
N ARG A 104 -0.52 -13.18 2.22
CA ARG A 104 -0.37 -14.06 1.03
C ARG A 104 0.72 -15.11 1.19
N ASN A 105 1.66 -14.93 2.11
CA ASN A 105 2.85 -15.77 2.26
C ASN A 105 3.01 -16.29 3.69
N ASP A 106 1.94 -16.30 4.48
CA ASP A 106 1.93 -16.57 5.92
C ASP A 106 2.63 -17.87 6.31
N ASP A 107 2.35 -18.97 5.61
CA ASP A 107 2.93 -20.28 5.83
C ASP A 107 4.44 -20.27 5.57
N ALA A 108 4.89 -19.65 4.48
CA ALA A 108 6.31 -19.53 4.17
C ALA A 108 7.04 -18.63 5.18
N LEU A 109 6.43 -17.51 5.54
CA LEU A 109 6.98 -16.55 6.49
C LEU A 109 7.08 -17.14 7.90
N SER A 110 6.12 -17.98 8.31
CA SER A 110 6.18 -18.70 9.58
C SER A 110 7.42 -19.60 9.70
N ARG A 111 7.86 -20.21 8.58
CA ARG A 111 9.09 -21.02 8.55
C ARG A 111 10.34 -20.16 8.52
N ILE A 112 10.34 -19.09 7.72
CA ILE A 112 11.48 -18.17 7.62
C ILE A 112 11.72 -17.46 8.97
N TRP A 113 10.65 -17.07 9.66
CA TRP A 113 10.70 -16.48 11.00
C TRP A 113 11.49 -17.34 11.98
N ARG A 114 11.17 -18.64 12.08
CA ARG A 114 11.88 -19.60 12.96
C ARG A 114 13.38 -19.70 12.68
N VAL A 115 13.82 -19.35 11.46
CA VAL A 115 15.25 -19.30 11.12
C VAL A 115 15.88 -17.98 11.55
N GLY A 116 15.14 -16.87 11.43
CA GLY A 116 15.61 -15.54 11.82
C GLY A 116 15.62 -15.29 13.33
N GLU A 117 14.66 -15.88 14.04
CA GLU A 117 14.44 -15.73 15.48
C GLU A 117 14.22 -17.12 16.12
N PRO A 118 15.27 -17.97 16.20
CA PRO A 118 15.16 -19.36 16.64
C PRO A 118 14.85 -19.52 18.14
N ALA A 119 14.94 -18.43 18.90
CA ALA A 119 14.51 -18.32 20.29
C ALA A 119 13.92 -16.92 20.49
N ALA A 120 12.95 -16.77 21.38
CA ALA A 120 12.27 -15.50 21.65
C ALA A 120 13.27 -14.42 22.07
N GLY A 121 13.60 -13.51 21.15
CA GLY A 121 14.49 -12.39 21.35
C GLY A 121 13.77 -11.04 21.35
N PRO A 122 14.53 -9.93 21.37
CA PRO A 122 13.96 -8.58 21.37
C PRO A 122 13.05 -8.32 20.16
N ALA A 123 13.35 -8.89 18.99
CA ALA A 123 12.54 -8.70 17.79
C ALA A 123 11.20 -9.43 17.88
N SER A 124 11.14 -10.61 18.52
CA SER A 124 9.89 -11.28 18.89
C SER A 124 9.00 -10.42 19.77
N VAL A 125 9.58 -9.78 20.80
CA VAL A 125 8.83 -8.90 21.71
C VAL A 125 8.30 -7.68 20.98
N VAL A 126 9.13 -7.03 20.15
CA VAL A 126 8.72 -5.84 19.40
C VAL A 126 7.68 -6.21 18.36
N ALA A 127 7.91 -7.20 17.49
CA ALA A 127 6.94 -7.59 16.48
C ALA A 127 5.62 -8.12 17.09
N GLY A 128 5.70 -8.71 18.29
CA GLY A 128 4.60 -9.43 18.94
C GLY A 128 4.37 -10.81 18.30
N ILE A 129 5.47 -11.48 17.92
CA ILE A 129 5.45 -12.80 17.29
C ILE A 129 6.33 -13.74 18.11
N ASP A 130 5.76 -14.87 18.52
CA ASP A 130 6.49 -15.91 19.23
C ASP A 130 7.59 -16.56 18.38
N GLU A 131 8.47 -17.34 19.00
CA GLU A 131 9.60 -17.99 18.32
C GLU A 131 9.16 -19.06 17.28
N ALA A 132 7.99 -19.67 17.47
CA ALA A 132 7.49 -20.76 16.63
C ALA A 132 6.08 -20.48 16.04
N PRO A 133 5.87 -19.34 15.35
CA PRO A 133 4.55 -18.90 14.95
C PRO A 133 3.95 -19.83 13.90
N THR A 134 2.63 -20.02 13.94
CA THR A 134 1.87 -20.65 12.86
C THR A 134 1.64 -19.64 11.72
N ALA A 135 1.15 -20.13 10.57
CA ALA A 135 0.69 -19.25 9.49
C ALA A 135 -0.39 -18.26 9.98
N GLN A 136 -1.33 -18.76 10.79
CA GLN A 136 -2.40 -17.92 11.35
C GLN A 136 -1.83 -16.81 12.26
N ASP A 137 -0.77 -17.08 13.03
CA ASP A 137 -0.15 -16.06 13.88
C ASP A 137 0.50 -14.95 13.04
N ILE A 138 1.09 -15.29 11.89
CA ILE A 138 1.64 -14.30 10.94
C ILE A 138 0.51 -13.46 10.34
N ALA A 139 -0.60 -14.08 9.90
CA ALA A 139 -1.74 -13.36 9.35
C ALA A 139 -2.38 -12.42 10.41
N ASN A 140 -2.62 -12.92 11.62
CA ASN A 140 -3.14 -12.12 12.73
C ASN A 140 -2.21 -10.97 13.09
N THR A 141 -0.89 -11.19 13.05
CA THR A 141 0.08 -10.13 13.32
C THR A 141 0.04 -9.06 12.24
N ALA A 142 -0.06 -9.45 10.96
CA ALA A 142 -0.19 -8.51 9.85
C ALA A 142 -1.41 -7.59 10.03
N ASP A 143 -2.56 -8.17 10.39
CA ASP A 143 -3.80 -7.43 10.66
C ASP A 143 -3.69 -6.54 11.90
N SER A 144 -3.07 -7.05 12.97
CA SER A 144 -2.84 -6.28 14.20
C SER A 144 -1.91 -5.09 13.98
N ILE A 145 -0.87 -5.22 13.16
CA ILE A 145 0.04 -4.13 12.83
C ILE A 145 -0.69 -3.04 12.06
N LEU A 146 -1.41 -3.40 10.99
CA LEU A 146 -2.12 -2.42 10.17
C LEU A 146 -3.25 -1.75 10.94
N SER A 147 -4.10 -2.52 11.63
CA SER A 147 -5.18 -1.96 12.46
C SER A 147 -4.64 -1.12 13.62
N GLY A 148 -3.55 -1.55 14.26
CA GLY A 148 -2.88 -0.81 15.34
C GLY A 148 -2.33 0.54 14.87
N ALA A 149 -1.91 0.64 13.61
CA ALA A 149 -1.46 1.90 13.02
C ALA A 149 -2.55 2.97 13.00
N PHE A 150 -3.81 2.57 12.77
CA PHE A 150 -4.95 3.49 12.80
C PHE A 150 -5.51 3.67 14.20
N THR A 151 -5.57 2.60 15.00
CA THR A 151 -6.35 2.54 16.25
C THR A 151 -5.57 2.78 17.53
N GLY A 152 -4.25 2.71 17.45
CA GLY A 152 -3.35 2.80 18.59
C GLY A 152 -2.20 3.77 18.34
N ASP A 153 -1.00 3.38 18.75
CA ASP A 153 0.21 4.16 18.52
C ASP A 153 0.77 3.82 17.12
N PHE A 154 0.65 4.78 16.20
CA PHE A 154 1.16 4.64 14.83
C PHE A 154 2.67 4.36 14.79
N ALA A 155 3.47 5.07 15.61
CA ALA A 155 4.91 4.83 15.65
C ALA A 155 5.23 3.44 16.19
N MET A 156 4.47 2.95 17.17
CA MET A 156 4.60 1.58 17.64
C MET A 156 4.29 0.57 16.53
N ALA A 157 3.20 0.75 15.77
CA ALA A 157 2.88 -0.13 14.65
C ALA A 157 4.01 -0.20 13.60
N LEU A 158 4.64 0.93 13.29
CA LEU A 158 5.80 0.99 12.40
C LEU A 158 7.02 0.25 12.96
N GLU A 159 7.28 0.35 14.27
CA GLU A 159 8.35 -0.40 14.93
C GLU A 159 8.12 -1.90 14.88
N ARG A 160 6.88 -2.35 15.10
CA ARG A 160 6.50 -3.77 14.96
C ARG A 160 6.74 -4.26 13.54
N ALA A 161 6.31 -3.49 12.54
CA ALA A 161 6.53 -3.79 11.13
C ALA A 161 8.02 -3.83 10.76
N GLY A 162 8.81 -2.88 11.23
CA GLY A 162 10.25 -2.83 10.99
C GLY A 162 10.99 -4.02 11.61
N ALA A 163 10.66 -4.38 12.86
CA ALA A 163 11.21 -5.56 13.52
C ALA A 163 10.92 -6.84 12.73
N PHE A 164 9.70 -6.97 12.20
CA PHE A 164 9.34 -8.09 11.34
C PHE A 164 10.21 -8.16 10.07
N CYS A 165 10.31 -7.05 9.34
CA CYS A 165 11.13 -6.95 8.14
C CYS A 165 12.60 -7.35 8.39
N ASP A 166 13.19 -6.87 9.49
CA ASP A 166 14.58 -7.17 9.82
C ASP A 166 14.81 -8.65 10.19
N VAL A 167 13.88 -9.30 10.90
CA VAL A 167 13.97 -10.74 11.19
C VAL A 167 13.94 -11.55 9.88
N ILE A 168 12.97 -11.26 9.01
CA ILE A 168 12.83 -11.99 7.74
C ILE A 168 14.03 -11.73 6.81
N ALA A 169 14.52 -10.49 6.72
CA ALA A 169 15.70 -10.16 5.94
C ALA A 169 16.94 -10.92 6.43
N ARG A 170 17.19 -10.96 7.74
CA ARG A 170 18.31 -11.71 8.34
C ARG A 170 18.20 -13.20 8.08
N ALA A 171 17.00 -13.77 8.21
CA ALA A 171 16.74 -15.17 7.91
C ALA A 171 17.06 -15.51 6.45
N LEU A 172 16.57 -14.70 5.50
CA LEU A 172 16.81 -14.89 4.06
C LEU A 172 18.31 -14.86 3.72
N ILE A 173 19.07 -13.92 4.29
CA ILE A 173 20.52 -13.83 4.13
C ILE A 173 21.21 -15.09 4.69
N SER A 174 20.84 -15.51 5.90
CA SER A 174 21.39 -16.73 6.54
C SER A 174 21.15 -17.99 5.69
N MET A 175 19.94 -18.09 5.11
CA MET A 175 19.54 -19.18 4.22
C MET A 175 20.17 -19.09 2.82
N LYS A 176 20.86 -17.99 2.50
CA LYS A 176 21.40 -17.68 1.16
C LYS A 176 20.32 -17.71 0.08
N ARG A 177 19.16 -17.12 0.36
CA ARG A 177 18.00 -17.05 -0.55
C ARG A 177 17.43 -15.63 -0.59
N GLY A 178 16.82 -15.26 -1.72
CA GLY A 178 16.01 -14.04 -1.81
C GLY A 178 16.77 -12.76 -1.44
N GLU A 179 18.03 -12.62 -1.88
CA GLU A 179 18.89 -11.49 -1.51
C GLU A 179 18.26 -10.12 -1.82
N SER A 180 17.64 -9.99 -3.01
CA SER A 180 16.91 -8.78 -3.40
C SER A 180 15.73 -8.48 -2.45
N THR A 181 14.99 -9.51 -2.05
CA THR A 181 13.89 -9.39 -1.07
C THR A 181 14.44 -8.95 0.29
N ALA A 182 15.54 -9.55 0.75
CA ALA A 182 16.18 -9.17 2.01
C ALA A 182 16.65 -7.70 2.01
N GLN A 183 17.25 -7.22 0.92
CA GLN A 183 17.66 -5.82 0.78
C GLN A 183 16.45 -4.88 0.80
N SER A 184 15.36 -5.25 0.13
CA SER A 184 14.12 -4.46 0.10
C SER A 184 13.46 -4.38 1.48
N LEU A 185 13.41 -5.50 2.21
CA LEU A 185 12.91 -5.56 3.58
C LEU A 185 13.76 -4.72 4.54
N HIS A 186 15.09 -4.78 4.42
CA HIS A 186 15.97 -3.98 5.26
C HIS A 186 15.82 -2.47 5.00
N ARG A 187 15.62 -2.05 3.74
CA ARG A 187 15.28 -0.66 3.43
C ARG A 187 13.93 -0.28 4.06
N THR A 188 12.91 -1.11 3.90
CA THR A 188 11.58 -0.88 4.47
C THR A 188 11.63 -0.75 6.00
N ALA A 189 12.42 -1.59 6.68
CA ALA A 189 12.62 -1.50 8.13
C ALA A 189 13.24 -0.16 8.58
N LYS A 190 14.21 0.35 7.81
CA LYS A 190 14.80 1.68 8.04
C LYS A 190 13.79 2.80 7.82
N ASP A 191 13.03 2.73 6.73
CA ASP A 191 12.01 3.72 6.40
C ASP A 191 10.96 3.81 7.53
N PHE A 192 10.49 2.66 8.04
CA PHE A 192 9.59 2.62 9.19
C PHE A 192 10.20 3.16 10.48
N THR A 193 11.48 2.88 10.74
CA THR A 193 12.17 3.41 11.93
C THR A 193 12.28 4.94 11.86
N VAL A 194 12.62 5.48 10.69
CA VAL A 194 12.69 6.94 10.47
C VAL A 194 11.31 7.57 10.58
N ALA A 195 10.30 6.98 9.94
CA ALA A 195 8.93 7.47 9.98
C ALA A 195 8.34 7.44 11.40
N ALA A 196 8.59 6.39 12.18
CA ALA A 196 8.17 6.31 13.59
C ALA A 196 8.78 7.45 14.42
N LYS A 197 10.04 7.79 14.17
CA LYS A 197 10.70 8.94 14.82
C LYS A 197 10.08 10.27 14.38
N LEU A 198 9.91 10.49 13.08
CA LEU A 198 9.32 11.72 12.55
C LEU A 198 7.88 11.92 13.04
N TRP A 199 7.10 10.84 13.13
CA TRP A 199 5.75 10.86 13.69
C TRP A 199 5.74 11.36 15.14
N ARG A 200 6.61 10.82 16.00
CA ARG A 200 6.72 11.26 17.40
C ARG A 200 7.16 12.71 17.55
N GLU A 201 7.93 13.22 16.59
CA GLU A 201 8.35 14.61 16.54
C GLU A 201 7.30 15.55 15.91
N GLY A 202 6.19 15.02 15.38
CA GLY A 202 5.16 15.80 14.67
C GLY A 202 5.65 16.33 13.31
N ARG A 203 6.58 15.62 12.66
CA ARG A 203 7.30 16.03 11.45
C ARG A 203 7.08 15.12 10.24
N LEU A 204 6.27 14.08 10.39
CA LEU A 204 5.88 13.22 9.27
C LEU A 204 4.60 13.80 8.65
N ASP A 205 4.68 14.19 7.39
CA ASP A 205 3.62 14.86 6.63
C ASP A 205 3.02 14.00 5.51
#